data_AF-A0A8W8P317-F1
#
_entry.id   AF-A0A8W8P317-F1
#
_cell.length_a   1.000
_cell.length_b   1.000
_cell.length_c   1.000
_cell.angle_alpha   90.00
_cell.angle_beta   90.00
_cell.angle_gamma   90.00
#
_symmetry.space_group_name_H-M   'P 1'
#
loop_
_entity.id
_entity.type
_entity.pdbx_description
1 polymer ?
#
loop_
_entity_poly.entity_id
_entity_poly.type
_entity_poly.pdbx_seq_one_letter_code
_entity_poly.pdbx_strand_id
1 'polypeptide(L)'
;MEITKIKTLFKSSELEELFKTKSSLLQTDKSKTVVDAAGFLKDDYKSVNTIKTNSSKLEIKQRGIEPRSSGRTSSKRLLLTDNQPVANNGVAFFAYLSKSEHNAGAHQTFVFDVDHTNIGGHYSHHTGVFTCPIHGVYVFSWSIYCATGGYVYSELVVNSSPVSGAFVGSGSVANILSSTGLAIVELNAGDEVYIRTPPNYAANGQVVSDLPYRSTFSGWKLF
;
A
#
# COMPACT_ATOMS: atom_id res chain seq x y z
N MET A 1 34.78 -29.82 -30.21
CA MET A 1 35.62 -28.83 -30.90
C MET A 1 34.65 -28.02 -31.76
N GLU A 2 34.19 -26.83 -31.43
CA GLU A 2 34.68 -25.72 -30.59
C GLU A 2 33.46 -25.03 -29.92
N ILE A 3 33.55 -24.76 -28.61
CA ILE A 3 32.73 -23.76 -27.90
C ILE A 3 33.65 -22.58 -27.52
N THR A 4 34.56 -22.22 -28.42
CA THR A 4 35.63 -21.25 -28.14
C THR A 4 35.58 -20.13 -29.15
N LYS A 5 34.59 -19.22 -29.04
CA LYS A 5 34.66 -17.90 -29.72
C LYS A 5 33.68 -16.82 -29.26
N ILE A 6 33.30 -16.80 -27.97
CA ILE A 6 32.72 -15.59 -27.36
C ILE A 6 33.42 -15.32 -26.02
N LYS A 7 34.73 -15.04 -26.11
CA LYS A 7 35.52 -14.43 -25.03
C LYS A 7 36.41 -13.35 -25.62
N THR A 8 35.81 -12.24 -26.03
CA THR A 8 36.57 -10.97 -26.09
C THR A 8 35.58 -9.81 -26.05
N LEU A 9 35.64 -9.05 -24.94
CA LEU A 9 35.46 -7.60 -24.80
C LEU A 9 34.83 -7.29 -23.44
N PHE A 10 35.60 -7.47 -22.37
CA PHE A 10 35.71 -6.55 -21.22
C PHE A 10 37.02 -6.92 -20.53
N LYS A 11 37.94 -5.96 -20.38
CA LYS A 11 39.22 -6.22 -19.70
C LYS A 11 38.89 -6.57 -18.24
N SER A 12 39.36 -7.72 -17.78
CA SER A 12 39.18 -8.22 -16.40
C SER A 12 39.55 -7.20 -15.33
N SER A 13 40.43 -6.24 -15.63
CA SER A 13 40.83 -5.16 -14.73
C SER A 13 39.73 -4.11 -14.51
N GLU A 14 38.93 -3.79 -15.54
CA GLU A 14 37.86 -2.79 -15.45
C GLU A 14 36.68 -3.31 -14.63
N LEU A 15 36.40 -4.61 -14.70
CA LEU A 15 35.35 -5.24 -13.88
C LEU A 15 35.73 -5.27 -12.39
N GLU A 16 36.97 -5.64 -12.07
CA GLU A 16 37.50 -5.60 -10.68
C GLU A 16 37.47 -4.18 -10.09
N GLU A 17 37.79 -3.16 -10.89
CA GLU A 17 37.76 -1.77 -10.49
C GLU A 17 36.32 -1.26 -10.29
N LEU A 18 35.37 -1.72 -11.12
CA LEU A 18 33.94 -1.44 -10.96
C LEU A 18 33.36 -2.08 -9.68
N PHE A 19 33.78 -3.31 -9.35
CA PHE A 19 33.37 -3.98 -8.10
C PHE A 19 33.96 -3.30 -6.86
N LYS A 20 35.24 -2.86 -6.90
CA LYS A 20 35.84 -2.06 -5.82
C LYS A 20 35.15 -0.71 -5.63
N THR A 21 34.83 -0.02 -6.73
CA THR A 21 34.17 1.30 -6.69
C THR A 21 32.75 1.21 -6.14
N LYS A 22 31.97 0.19 -6.53
CA LYS A 22 30.64 -0.04 -5.93
C LYS A 22 30.74 -0.44 -4.45
N SER A 23 31.74 -1.22 -4.06
CA SER A 23 31.95 -1.61 -2.66
C SER A 23 32.39 -0.43 -1.77
N SER A 24 33.13 0.56 -2.28
CA SER A 24 33.52 1.73 -1.49
C SER A 24 32.38 2.73 -1.33
N LEU A 25 31.50 2.86 -2.32
CA LEU A 25 30.30 3.72 -2.25
C LEU A 25 29.24 3.19 -1.27
N LEU A 26 29.31 1.92 -0.89
CA LEU A 26 28.42 1.28 0.10
C LEU A 26 28.97 1.34 1.55
N GLN A 27 30.17 1.88 1.76
CA GLN A 27 30.67 2.15 3.11
C GLN A 27 30.12 3.48 3.60
N THR A 28 28.91 3.44 4.16
CA THR A 28 28.39 4.58 4.93
C THR A 28 29.10 4.63 6.28
N ASP A 29 29.71 5.77 6.56
CA ASP A 29 30.44 6.10 7.77
C ASP A 29 29.56 5.89 9.02
N LYS A 30 29.93 4.92 9.87
CA LYS A 30 29.20 4.56 11.11
C LYS A 30 29.37 5.58 12.24
N SER A 31 29.87 6.79 11.96
CA SER A 31 30.31 7.74 12.99
C SER A 31 29.63 9.11 12.93
N LYS A 32 28.33 9.21 12.60
CA LYS A 32 27.53 10.43 12.85
C LYS A 32 26.03 10.14 12.84
N THR A 33 25.47 9.81 14.00
CA THR A 33 24.26 10.40 14.59
C THR A 33 23.99 9.64 15.89
N VAL A 34 24.57 10.14 16.98
CA VAL A 34 24.07 9.88 18.34
C VAL A 34 23.18 11.06 18.66
N VAL A 35 21.86 10.85 18.67
CA VAL A 35 20.96 11.51 19.61
C VAL A 35 19.93 10.48 20.05
N ASP A 36 19.90 10.25 21.36
CA ASP A 36 19.01 9.33 22.06
C ASP A 36 17.54 9.59 21.73
N ALA A 37 16.80 8.52 21.47
CA ALA A 37 15.34 8.51 21.56
C ALA A 37 14.84 7.20 22.19
N ALA A 38 15.47 6.77 23.29
CA ALA A 38 14.97 5.70 24.15
C ALA A 38 13.84 6.17 25.11
N GLY A 39 13.15 7.29 24.81
CA GLY A 39 12.23 7.96 25.74
C GLY A 39 10.78 8.11 25.30
N PHE A 40 10.37 7.67 24.10
CA PHE A 40 9.06 8.06 23.55
C PHE A 40 8.30 6.96 22.83
N LEU A 41 8.18 5.74 23.36
CA LEU A 41 7.18 4.77 22.86
C LEU A 41 6.70 3.82 23.97
N LYS A 42 6.15 4.38 25.05
CA LYS A 42 5.18 3.68 25.91
C LYS A 42 4.07 4.68 26.19
N ASP A 43 2.83 4.18 26.20
CA ASP A 43 1.60 4.87 26.67
C ASP A 43 0.53 5.21 25.61
N ASP A 44 0.21 4.33 24.65
CA ASP A 44 -1.09 4.48 23.93
C ASP A 44 -1.84 3.18 23.57
N TYR A 45 -1.32 2.00 23.91
CA TYR A 45 -2.03 0.74 23.68
C TYR A 45 -2.68 0.24 24.97
N LYS A 46 -3.76 0.91 25.40
CA LYS A 46 -4.90 0.36 26.18
C LYS A 46 -5.85 1.47 26.64
N SER A 47 -6.95 1.70 25.93
CA SER A 47 -8.29 1.91 26.51
C SER A 47 -9.30 2.33 25.44
N VAL A 48 -10.08 1.37 24.95
CA VAL A 48 -11.44 1.67 24.47
C VAL A 48 -12.39 0.87 25.35
N ASN A 49 -12.68 1.42 26.53
CA ASN A 49 -13.78 0.97 27.35
C ASN A 49 -14.99 1.88 27.12
N THR A 50 -16.12 1.23 26.85
CA THR A 50 -17.47 1.73 26.66
C THR A 50 -17.85 2.89 27.57
N ILE A 51 -18.21 4.04 26.99
CA ILE A 51 -18.93 5.09 27.74
C ILE A 51 -20.43 4.83 27.61
N LYS A 52 -20.98 4.21 28.65
CA LYS A 52 -22.40 4.32 29.01
C LYS A 52 -22.62 5.69 29.65
N THR A 53 -23.54 6.45 29.08
CA THR A 53 -24.08 7.69 29.66
C THR A 53 -24.69 7.40 31.03
N ASN A 54 -24.33 8.19 32.06
CA ASN A 54 -25.23 8.49 33.18
C ASN A 54 -24.81 9.78 33.90
N SER A 55 -25.86 10.47 34.31
CA SER A 55 -26.00 11.89 34.66
C SER A 55 -25.76 12.18 36.14
N SER A 56 -25.21 13.36 36.47
CA SER A 56 -25.56 14.18 37.66
C SER A 56 -24.73 15.47 37.64
N LYS A 57 -25.31 16.63 37.26
CA LYS A 57 -25.97 17.65 38.10
C LYS A 57 -25.01 18.41 39.05
N LEU A 58 -24.64 19.64 38.66
CA LEU A 58 -24.27 20.73 39.57
C LEU A 58 -24.86 22.06 39.05
N GLU A 59 -25.62 22.73 39.93
CA GLU A 59 -26.46 23.90 39.65
C GLU A 59 -25.70 25.25 39.81
N ILE A 60 -25.89 26.11 38.80
CA ILE A 60 -26.30 27.53 38.80
C ILE A 60 -25.51 28.57 39.64
N LYS A 61 -25.10 29.66 38.96
CA LYS A 61 -25.28 31.02 39.51
C LYS A 61 -25.69 32.02 38.42
N GLN A 62 -26.93 32.50 38.51
CA GLN A 62 -27.50 33.57 37.68
C GLN A 62 -26.98 34.95 38.11
N ARG A 63 -26.64 35.80 37.14
CA ARG A 63 -26.76 37.26 37.20
C ARG A 63 -27.28 37.75 35.86
N GLY A 64 -28.49 38.30 35.84
CA GLY A 64 -29.12 38.85 34.64
C GLY A 64 -28.80 40.33 34.45
N ILE A 65 -28.62 40.74 33.18
CA ILE A 65 -28.82 42.11 32.64
C ILE A 65 -29.27 41.95 31.15
N GLU A 66 -30.19 42.82 30.74
CA GLU A 66 -31.10 42.91 29.58
C GLU A 66 -30.56 42.77 28.12
N PRO A 67 -31.47 42.60 27.11
CA PRO A 67 -31.12 42.08 25.78
C PRO A 67 -30.62 43.17 24.82
N ARG A 68 -29.49 42.90 24.16
CA ARG A 68 -29.00 43.71 23.04
C ARG A 68 -29.02 42.86 21.77
N SER A 69 -29.83 43.28 20.81
CA SER A 69 -29.95 42.71 19.49
C SER A 69 -28.62 42.80 18.74
N SER A 70 -28.07 41.66 18.36
CA SER A 70 -27.11 41.58 17.25
C SER A 70 -27.36 40.28 16.50
N GLY A 71 -27.70 40.44 15.22
CA GLY A 71 -28.06 39.34 14.35
C GLY A 71 -26.92 38.33 14.25
N ARG A 72 -27.20 37.10 14.65
CA ARG A 72 -26.44 35.94 14.21
C ARG A 72 -27.33 35.20 13.24
N THR A 73 -27.08 35.41 11.95
CA THR A 73 -27.57 34.56 10.89
C THR A 73 -27.21 33.13 11.28
N SER A 74 -28.23 32.36 11.68
CA SER A 74 -28.12 30.92 11.74
C SER A 74 -27.82 30.49 10.31
N SER A 75 -26.56 30.18 10.03
CA SER A 75 -26.22 29.36 8.88
C SER A 75 -26.87 28.01 9.12
N LYS A 76 -28.17 27.92 8.80
CA LYS A 76 -28.86 26.66 8.60
C LYS A 76 -28.08 25.97 7.49
N ARG A 77 -27.21 25.04 7.88
CA ARG A 77 -26.63 24.07 6.95
C ARG A 77 -27.83 23.40 6.30
N LEU A 78 -28.09 23.74 5.04
CA LEU A 78 -29.02 22.99 4.20
C LEU A 78 -28.47 21.57 4.16
N LEU A 79 -29.12 20.66 4.88
CA LEU A 79 -29.00 19.25 4.59
C LEU A 79 -29.71 19.09 3.25
N LEU A 80 -28.94 19.11 2.16
CA LEU A 80 -29.41 18.56 0.91
C LEU A 80 -29.63 17.07 1.18
N THR A 81 -30.87 16.68 1.47
CA THR A 81 -31.31 15.31 1.28
C THR A 81 -31.41 15.09 -0.23
N ASP A 82 -30.25 15.02 -0.87
CA ASP A 82 -30.20 14.63 -2.26
C ASP A 82 -30.31 13.11 -2.29
N ASN A 83 -31.54 12.63 -2.45
CA ASN A 83 -31.83 11.23 -2.72
C ASN A 83 -31.59 10.90 -4.21
N GLN A 84 -30.70 11.64 -4.87
CA GLN A 84 -30.12 11.25 -6.15
C GLN A 84 -29.01 10.24 -5.86
N PRO A 85 -28.99 9.05 -6.50
CA PRO A 85 -27.75 8.29 -6.54
C PRO A 85 -26.75 9.20 -7.24
N VAL A 86 -25.78 9.73 -6.49
CA VAL A 86 -24.62 10.37 -7.10
C VAL A 86 -24.12 9.32 -8.10
N ALA A 87 -24.25 9.60 -9.40
CA ALA A 87 -23.58 8.84 -10.42
C ALA A 87 -22.11 9.04 -10.14
N ASN A 88 -21.55 8.13 -9.33
CA ASN A 88 -20.23 8.27 -8.77
C ASN A 88 -19.29 7.86 -9.90
N ASN A 89 -19.04 8.79 -10.82
CA ASN A 89 -18.12 8.62 -11.95
C ASN A 89 -16.65 8.48 -11.50
N GLY A 90 -16.40 8.53 -10.18
CA GLY A 90 -15.11 8.22 -9.61
C GLY A 90 -14.79 6.74 -9.77
N VAL A 91 -13.53 6.46 -10.09
CA VAL A 91 -13.00 5.09 -10.12
C VAL A 91 -11.82 5.05 -9.18
N ALA A 92 -11.98 4.38 -8.05
CA ALA A 92 -10.93 4.23 -7.06
C ALA A 92 -11.19 3.01 -6.18
N PHE A 93 -10.14 2.27 -5.83
CA PHE A 93 -10.21 1.19 -4.86
C PHE A 93 -9.00 1.17 -3.94
N PHE A 94 -9.20 0.61 -2.75
CA PHE A 94 -8.17 0.26 -1.79
C PHE A 94 -8.58 -1.06 -1.12
N ALA A 95 -7.76 -2.08 -1.31
CA ALA A 95 -7.98 -3.42 -0.81
C ALA A 95 -6.73 -3.96 -0.09
N TYR A 96 -6.93 -4.94 0.78
CA TYR A 96 -5.85 -5.59 1.52
C TYR A 96 -6.14 -7.08 1.74
N LEU A 97 -5.09 -7.87 2.02
CA LEU A 97 -5.24 -9.27 2.43
C LEU A 97 -5.84 -9.34 3.85
N SER A 98 -6.90 -10.13 4.04
CA SER A 98 -7.54 -10.32 5.37
C SER A 98 -6.63 -11.03 6.37
N LYS A 99 -5.74 -11.87 5.86
CA LYS A 99 -4.80 -12.68 6.62
C LYS A 99 -3.51 -12.87 5.85
N SER A 100 -2.47 -13.25 6.56
CA SER A 100 -1.18 -13.59 5.96
C SER A 100 -1.28 -14.84 5.09
N GLU A 101 -0.54 -14.85 3.99
CA GLU A 101 -0.52 -15.93 3.00
C GLU A 101 0.84 -16.63 2.99
N HIS A 102 0.84 -17.96 2.89
CA HIS A 102 2.07 -18.76 2.93
C HIS A 102 2.44 -19.28 1.55
N ASN A 103 3.73 -19.14 1.20
CA ASN A 103 4.35 -19.77 0.04
C ASN A 103 3.54 -19.57 -1.24
N ALA A 104 3.22 -18.31 -1.56
CA ALA A 104 2.55 -17.98 -2.82
C ALA A 104 3.31 -18.63 -3.99
N GLY A 105 2.62 -19.46 -4.76
CA GLY A 105 3.18 -20.21 -5.87
C GLY A 105 3.68 -19.30 -6.98
N ALA A 106 4.37 -19.87 -7.97
CA ALA A 106 4.71 -19.12 -9.18
C ALA A 106 3.43 -18.84 -9.99
N HIS A 107 3.39 -17.69 -10.68
CA HIS A 107 2.23 -17.25 -11.45
C HIS A 107 0.91 -17.09 -10.66
N GLN A 108 0.99 -16.95 -9.34
CA GLN A 108 -0.18 -16.85 -8.48
C GLN A 108 -0.64 -15.41 -8.34
N THR A 109 -1.92 -15.16 -8.62
CA THR A 109 -2.58 -13.87 -8.35
C THR A 109 -2.81 -13.67 -6.85
N PHE A 110 -2.45 -12.49 -6.35
CA PHE A 110 -2.78 -12.07 -4.99
C PHE A 110 -4.21 -11.52 -4.94
N VAL A 111 -5.07 -12.19 -4.16
CA VAL A 111 -6.46 -11.78 -3.97
C VAL A 111 -6.54 -10.95 -2.68
N PHE A 112 -6.49 -9.63 -2.80
CA PHE A 112 -6.69 -8.71 -1.67
C PHE A 112 -8.17 -8.68 -1.32
N ASP A 113 -8.57 -9.64 -0.50
CA ASP A 113 -9.95 -10.10 -0.29
C ASP A 113 -10.80 -9.18 0.59
N VAL A 114 -10.24 -8.07 1.09
CA VAL A 114 -11.00 -7.06 1.82
C VAL A 114 -10.93 -5.73 1.10
N ASP A 115 -12.07 -5.28 0.60
CA ASP A 115 -12.27 -4.00 -0.06
C ASP A 115 -12.70 -2.93 0.96
N HIS A 116 -11.76 -2.09 1.37
CA HIS A 116 -12.09 -0.94 2.22
C HIS A 116 -12.76 0.17 1.40
N THR A 117 -12.24 0.44 0.20
CA THR A 117 -12.81 1.42 -0.73
C THR A 117 -12.96 0.73 -2.08
N ASN A 118 -14.11 0.91 -2.73
CA ASN A 118 -14.37 0.36 -4.07
C ASN A 118 -15.38 1.25 -4.83
N ILE A 119 -15.00 2.50 -5.07
CA ILE A 119 -15.83 3.47 -5.80
C ILE A 119 -15.96 3.00 -7.26
N GLY A 120 -17.20 2.83 -7.71
CA GLY A 120 -17.53 2.27 -9.01
C GLY A 120 -17.64 0.74 -9.03
N GLY A 121 -17.14 0.04 -8.01
CA GLY A 121 -17.27 -1.42 -7.90
C GLY A 121 -16.45 -2.19 -8.94
N HIS A 122 -15.34 -1.62 -9.41
CA HIS A 122 -14.54 -2.16 -10.51
C HIS A 122 -13.40 -3.08 -10.05
N TYR A 123 -13.16 -3.17 -8.73
CA TYR A 123 -12.29 -4.19 -8.13
C TYR A 123 -13.11 -5.37 -7.61
N SER A 124 -12.70 -6.59 -7.94
CA SER A 124 -13.31 -7.82 -7.45
C SER A 124 -12.46 -8.42 -6.32
N HIS A 125 -12.97 -8.36 -5.08
CA HIS A 125 -12.32 -8.98 -3.92
C HIS A 125 -12.29 -10.51 -3.98
N HIS A 126 -13.07 -11.14 -4.88
CA HIS A 126 -13.05 -12.59 -5.07
C HIS A 126 -11.90 -13.06 -5.97
N THR A 127 -11.47 -12.20 -6.90
CA THR A 127 -10.48 -12.57 -7.94
C THR A 127 -9.18 -11.79 -7.84
N GLY A 128 -9.16 -10.68 -7.11
CA GLY A 128 -8.02 -9.79 -7.02
C GLY A 128 -7.85 -8.86 -8.23
N VAL A 129 -8.84 -8.82 -9.12
CA VAL A 129 -8.77 -8.14 -10.42
C VAL A 129 -9.54 -6.83 -10.40
N PHE A 130 -8.90 -5.78 -10.90
CA PHE A 130 -9.55 -4.55 -11.31
C PHE A 130 -9.89 -4.62 -12.81
N THR A 131 -11.14 -4.33 -13.18
CA THR A 131 -11.56 -4.25 -14.58
C THR A 131 -11.84 -2.80 -14.95
N CYS A 132 -11.09 -2.28 -15.92
CA CYS A 132 -11.18 -0.90 -16.35
C CYS A 132 -12.58 -0.57 -16.90
N PRO A 133 -13.31 0.40 -16.33
CA PRO A 133 -14.66 0.72 -16.79
C PRO A 133 -14.70 1.65 -18.01
N ILE A 134 -13.67 2.48 -18.17
CA ILE A 134 -13.62 3.52 -19.20
C ILE A 134 -12.17 3.79 -19.56
N HIS A 135 -11.92 4.13 -20.82
CA HIS A 135 -10.59 4.57 -21.24
C HIS A 135 -10.08 5.74 -20.40
N GLY A 136 -8.78 5.71 -20.09
CA GLY A 136 -8.09 6.78 -19.40
C GLY A 136 -6.78 6.34 -18.76
N VAL A 137 -6.19 7.25 -17.99
CA VAL A 137 -4.94 7.00 -17.28
C VAL A 137 -5.24 6.66 -15.82
N TYR A 138 -4.64 5.57 -15.34
CA TYR A 138 -4.84 5.03 -14.01
C TYR A 138 -3.51 4.94 -13.26
N VAL A 139 -3.57 5.15 -11.95
CA VAL A 139 -2.45 4.89 -11.03
C VAL A 139 -2.77 3.64 -10.25
N PHE A 140 -1.78 2.77 -10.11
CA PHE A 140 -1.84 1.61 -9.24
C PHE A 140 -0.66 1.61 -8.28
N SER A 141 -0.92 1.32 -7.02
CA SER A 141 0.10 1.09 -6.01
C SER A 141 -0.23 -0.15 -5.19
N TRP A 142 0.79 -0.96 -4.92
CA TRP A 142 0.66 -2.16 -4.09
C TRP A 142 1.83 -2.26 -3.14
N SER A 143 1.58 -2.76 -1.94
CA SER A 143 2.61 -3.00 -0.92
C SER A 143 2.54 -4.45 -0.47
N ILE A 144 3.69 -5.11 -0.42
CA ILE A 144 3.82 -6.48 0.07
C ILE A 144 4.77 -6.48 1.26
N TYR A 145 4.32 -7.04 2.38
CA TYR A 145 5.14 -7.32 3.54
C TYR A 145 5.61 -8.78 3.51
N CYS A 146 6.88 -8.99 3.83
CA CYS A 146 7.51 -10.31 3.82
C CYS A 146 8.01 -10.63 5.22
N ALA A 147 7.66 -11.83 5.69
CA ALA A 147 8.16 -12.37 6.95
C ALA A 147 9.69 -12.57 6.90
N THR A 148 10.26 -12.71 8.10
CA THR A 148 11.67 -12.99 8.31
C THR A 148 12.13 -14.25 7.58
N GLY A 149 13.32 -14.23 7.00
CA GLY A 149 13.84 -15.39 6.24
C GLY A 149 13.29 -15.54 4.83
N GLY A 150 12.22 -14.84 4.47
CA GLY A 150 11.50 -15.02 3.21
C GLY A 150 11.89 -14.05 2.09
N TYR A 151 11.27 -14.24 0.94
CA TYR A 151 11.26 -13.29 -0.17
C TYR A 151 9.97 -13.41 -1.00
N VAL A 152 9.56 -12.31 -1.62
CA VAL A 152 8.39 -12.23 -2.48
C VAL A 152 8.71 -11.39 -3.70
N TYR A 153 8.42 -11.95 -4.87
CA TYR A 153 8.36 -11.23 -6.14
C TYR A 153 6.91 -10.91 -6.44
N SER A 154 6.64 -9.69 -6.91
CA SER A 154 5.30 -9.27 -7.31
C SER A 154 5.37 -8.42 -8.57
N GLU A 155 4.36 -8.56 -9.42
CA GLU A 155 4.24 -7.84 -10.68
C GLU A 155 2.84 -7.26 -10.79
N LEU A 156 2.74 -6.01 -11.24
CA LEU A 156 1.50 -5.47 -11.78
C LEU A 156 1.35 -5.96 -13.22
N VAL A 157 0.20 -6.54 -13.52
CA VAL A 157 -0.11 -7.13 -14.83
C VAL A 157 -1.30 -6.42 -15.44
N VAL A 158 -1.21 -6.12 -16.74
CA VAL A 158 -2.33 -5.65 -17.57
C VAL A 158 -2.59 -6.68 -18.65
N ASN A 159 -3.80 -7.25 -18.72
CA ASN A 159 -4.20 -8.24 -19.74
C ASN A 159 -3.20 -9.39 -19.93
N SER A 160 -2.60 -9.90 -18.85
CA SER A 160 -1.54 -10.93 -18.82
C SER A 160 -0.11 -10.46 -19.08
N SER A 161 0.12 -9.22 -19.52
CA SER A 161 1.45 -8.63 -19.70
C SER A 161 1.93 -7.94 -18.42
N PRO A 162 3.10 -8.32 -17.85
CA PRO A 162 3.71 -7.56 -16.76
C PRO A 162 4.07 -6.14 -17.20
N VAL A 163 3.73 -5.15 -16.38
CA VAL A 163 4.02 -3.72 -16.65
C VAL A 163 4.98 -3.13 -15.62
N SER A 164 4.94 -3.60 -14.37
CA SER A 164 5.85 -3.16 -13.32
C SER A 164 6.10 -4.30 -12.35
N GLY A 165 7.21 -4.25 -11.61
CA GLY A 165 7.63 -5.29 -10.70
C GLY A 165 8.20 -4.73 -9.40
N ALA A 166 8.00 -5.47 -8.31
CA ALA A 166 8.57 -5.17 -7.01
C ALA A 166 9.08 -6.45 -6.34
N PHE A 167 10.17 -6.32 -5.60
CA PHE A 167 10.78 -7.40 -4.85
C PHE A 167 10.95 -6.97 -3.40
N VAL A 168 10.67 -7.88 -2.47
CA VAL A 168 11.03 -7.76 -1.06
C VAL A 168 11.71 -9.06 -0.64
N GLY A 169 12.85 -8.95 0.05
CA GLY A 169 13.57 -10.10 0.58
C GLY A 169 14.08 -9.76 1.97
N SER A 170 13.62 -10.52 2.97
CA SER A 170 14.08 -10.38 4.35
C SER A 170 15.45 -11.05 4.57
N GLY A 171 15.82 -12.04 3.74
CA GLY A 171 17.14 -12.67 3.82
C GLY A 171 17.42 -13.18 5.25
N SER A 172 18.54 -12.79 5.85
CA SER A 172 18.87 -13.16 7.24
C SER A 172 18.45 -12.11 8.28
N VAL A 173 17.70 -11.06 7.92
CA VAL A 173 17.29 -10.06 8.91
C VAL A 173 16.10 -10.57 9.73
N ALA A 174 16.10 -10.26 11.03
CA ALA A 174 15.05 -10.65 11.97
C ALA A 174 13.82 -9.71 11.94
N ASN A 175 13.68 -8.89 10.89
CA ASN A 175 12.58 -7.94 10.74
C ASN A 175 11.67 -8.31 9.57
N ILE A 176 10.40 -7.95 9.69
CA ILE A 176 9.47 -7.92 8.56
C ILE A 176 9.88 -6.74 7.68
N LEU A 177 10.08 -7.01 6.40
CA LEU A 177 10.39 -5.97 5.41
C LEU A 177 9.19 -5.78 4.48
N SER A 178 9.13 -4.63 3.82
CA SER A 178 8.13 -4.36 2.79
C SER A 178 8.76 -3.81 1.53
N SER A 179 8.02 -3.94 0.43
CA SER A 179 8.29 -3.24 -0.81
C SER A 179 6.98 -2.72 -1.37
N THR A 180 7.03 -1.51 -1.94
CA THR A 180 5.89 -0.85 -2.55
C THR A 180 6.18 -0.62 -4.03
N GLY A 181 5.29 -1.13 -4.88
CA GLY A 181 5.28 -0.83 -6.30
C GLY A 181 4.33 0.31 -6.64
N LEU A 182 4.62 0.98 -7.75
CA LEU A 182 3.79 2.00 -8.37
C LEU A 182 3.85 1.82 -9.88
N ALA A 183 2.72 1.99 -10.56
CA ALA A 183 2.69 2.18 -12.01
C ALA A 183 1.60 3.17 -12.40
N ILE A 184 1.83 3.86 -13.51
CA ILE A 184 0.84 4.69 -14.18
C ILE A 184 0.64 4.07 -15.56
N VAL A 185 -0.59 3.71 -15.89
CA VAL A 185 -0.92 2.99 -17.13
C VAL A 185 -2.13 3.61 -17.79
N GLU A 186 -2.09 3.69 -19.12
CA GLU A 186 -3.27 3.97 -19.93
C GLU A 186 -4.01 2.66 -20.18
N LEU A 187 -5.31 2.64 -19.92
CA LEU A 187 -6.16 1.46 -20.05
C LEU A 187 -7.33 1.76 -20.98
N ASN A 188 -7.80 0.74 -21.67
CA ASN A 188 -9.07 0.72 -22.38
C ASN A 188 -10.15 0.08 -21.50
N ALA A 189 -11.42 0.39 -21.80
CA ALA A 189 -12.54 -0.28 -21.15
C ALA A 189 -12.45 -1.80 -21.37
N GLY A 190 -12.56 -2.57 -20.28
CA GLY A 190 -12.41 -4.01 -20.25
C GLY A 190 -11.00 -4.52 -19.91
N ASP A 191 -9.98 -3.67 -19.92
CA ASP A 191 -8.63 -4.08 -19.52
C ASP A 191 -8.60 -4.53 -18.06
N GLU A 192 -7.91 -5.64 -17.79
CA GLU A 192 -7.80 -6.24 -16.47
C GLU A 192 -6.43 -5.96 -15.84
N VAL A 193 -6.45 -5.53 -14.58
CA VAL A 193 -5.25 -5.22 -13.80
C VAL A 193 -5.23 -5.98 -12.49
N TYR A 194 -4.13 -6.66 -12.19
CA TYR A 194 -3.97 -7.43 -10.96
C TYR A 194 -2.51 -7.57 -10.56
N ILE A 195 -2.26 -8.01 -9.32
CA ILE A 195 -0.92 -8.33 -8.82
C ILE A 195 -0.74 -9.84 -8.81
N ARG A 196 0.38 -10.34 -9.32
CA ARG A 196 0.75 -11.76 -9.20
C ARG A 196 2.23 -11.94 -8.88
N THR A 197 2.61 -13.15 -8.50
CA THR A 197 4.01 -13.59 -8.60
C THR A 197 4.38 -13.84 -10.07
N PRO A 198 5.65 -13.64 -10.46
CA PRO A 198 6.11 -13.95 -11.81
C PRO A 198 5.96 -15.44 -12.19
N PRO A 199 5.91 -15.79 -13.48
CA PRO A 199 5.76 -17.19 -13.93
C PRO A 199 6.83 -18.17 -13.42
N ASN A 200 8.06 -17.70 -13.18
CA ASN A 200 9.20 -18.53 -12.82
C ASN A 200 9.70 -18.29 -11.39
N TYR A 201 8.98 -17.49 -10.60
CA TYR A 201 9.41 -17.09 -9.26
C TYR A 201 8.28 -17.27 -8.26
N ALA A 202 8.30 -18.37 -7.51
CA ALA A 202 7.46 -18.53 -6.33
C ALA A 202 8.00 -17.67 -5.17
N ALA A 203 7.11 -17.29 -4.25
CA ALA A 203 7.52 -16.69 -3.00
C ALA A 203 8.08 -17.76 -2.03
N ASN A 204 8.97 -17.33 -1.15
CA ASN A 204 9.42 -18.13 -0.03
C ASN A 204 9.03 -17.47 1.29
N GLY A 205 8.44 -18.24 2.20
CA GLY A 205 7.98 -17.74 3.48
C GLY A 205 6.57 -17.16 3.38
N GLN A 206 6.27 -16.20 4.23
CA GLN A 206 4.91 -15.67 4.41
C GLN A 206 4.82 -14.23 3.90
N VAL A 207 3.81 -13.98 3.06
CA VAL A 207 3.31 -12.63 2.79
C VAL A 207 2.51 -12.21 4.01
N VAL A 208 3.01 -11.24 4.75
CA VAL A 208 2.41 -10.81 6.01
C VAL A 208 1.24 -9.87 5.70
N SER A 209 0.12 -10.10 6.38
CA SER A 209 -0.99 -9.16 6.46
C SER A 209 -1.71 -9.30 7.78
N ASP A 210 -1.53 -8.30 8.63
CA ASP A 210 -2.23 -8.06 9.88
C ASP A 210 -2.37 -6.53 10.09
N LEU A 211 -2.94 -6.08 11.21
CA LEU A 211 -3.16 -4.65 11.46
C LEU A 211 -1.89 -3.78 11.33
N PRO A 212 -0.73 -4.15 11.90
CA PRO A 212 0.50 -3.38 11.73
C PRO A 212 1.19 -3.54 10.37
N TYR A 213 0.97 -4.64 9.64
CA TYR A 213 1.67 -4.97 8.40
C TYR A 213 0.73 -5.34 7.24
N ARG A 214 -0.25 -4.48 6.93
CA ARG A 214 -1.20 -4.76 5.85
C ARG A 214 -0.51 -4.79 4.49
N SER A 215 -0.56 -5.94 3.81
CA SER A 215 -0.27 -5.99 2.37
C SER A 215 -1.48 -5.50 1.59
N THR A 216 -1.27 -4.57 0.67
CA THR A 216 -2.33 -3.75 0.06
C THR A 216 -2.24 -3.67 -1.45
N PHE A 217 -3.37 -3.40 -2.09
CA PHE A 217 -3.46 -3.00 -3.49
C PHE A 217 -4.47 -1.88 -3.64
N SER A 218 -4.10 -0.86 -4.41
CA SER A 218 -4.89 0.34 -4.61
C SER A 218 -4.76 0.83 -6.03
N GLY A 219 -5.79 1.52 -6.50
CA GLY A 219 -5.70 2.25 -7.76
C GLY A 219 -6.85 3.21 -7.96
N TRP A 220 -6.63 4.20 -8.82
CA TRP A 220 -7.62 5.23 -9.14
C TRP A 220 -7.40 5.79 -10.55
N LYS A 221 -8.47 6.28 -11.16
CA LYS A 221 -8.39 7.04 -12.42
C LYS A 221 -7.83 8.43 -12.14
N LEU A 222 -6.88 8.87 -12.96
CA LEU A 222 -6.39 10.25 -12.98
C LEU A 222 -7.24 11.15 -13.88
N PHE A 223 -7.44 10.76 -15.14
CA PHE A 223 -8.24 11.48 -16.13
C PHE A 223 -8.72 10.54 -17.24
#